data_AF-A0A8J3MIT4-F1
#
_entry.id   AF-A0A8J3MIT4-F1
#
_cell.length_a   1.000
_cell.length_b   1.000
_cell.length_c   1.000
_cell.angle_alpha   90.00
_cell.angle_beta   90.00
_cell.angle_gamma   90.00
#
_symmetry.space_group_name_H-M   'P 1'
#
loop_
_entity.id
_entity.type
_entity.pdbx_description
1 polymer ?
#
loop_
_entity_poly.entity_id
_entity_poly.type
_entity_poly.pdbx_seq_one_letter_code
_entity_poly.pdbx_strand_id
1 'polypeptide(L)'
;MGKRFSGQSVRAAAARRASEVSAARQARLAAHEAAVTEAVRTYFDRTARLEAVRADAQQRAEQILTEAQQTVAGLALEAEDAVRTLRRLGEPVVEIAQMTELPVSAVRALVGKRASAPTRLPDSQQQPSA
;
A
#
# COMPACT_ATOMS: atom_id res chain seq x y z
N MET A 1 -57.07 -58.72 25.38
CA MET A 1 -57.72 -57.75 24.47
C MET A 1 -56.64 -56.91 23.77
N GLY A 2 -56.28 -57.27 22.53
CA GLY A 2 -55.30 -56.50 21.75
C GLY A 2 -55.96 -55.33 21.03
N LYS A 3 -55.57 -54.09 21.33
CA LYS A 3 -55.98 -52.91 20.57
C LYS A 3 -55.41 -53.03 19.15
N ARG A 4 -56.28 -53.21 18.15
CA ARG A 4 -55.91 -53.11 16.73
C ARG A 4 -55.63 -51.64 16.43
N PHE A 5 -54.36 -51.29 16.20
CA PHE A 5 -54.02 -49.99 15.65
C PHE A 5 -54.61 -49.89 14.23
N SER A 6 -55.42 -48.86 13.99
CA SER A 6 -55.99 -48.62 12.66
C SER A 6 -54.89 -48.14 11.71
N GLY A 7 -54.90 -48.58 10.45
CA GLY A 7 -53.90 -48.15 9.45
C GLY A 7 -53.82 -46.62 9.27
N GLN A 8 -54.84 -45.89 9.68
CA GLN A 8 -54.88 -44.43 9.68
C GLN A 8 -53.91 -43.80 10.70
N SER A 9 -53.73 -44.39 11.89
CA SER A 9 -52.80 -43.85 12.89
C SER A 9 -51.33 -44.04 12.47
N VAL A 10 -51.04 -45.17 11.80
CA VAL A 10 -49.71 -45.47 11.26
C VAL A 10 -49.36 -44.48 10.14
N ARG A 11 -50.32 -44.21 9.23
CA ARG A 11 -50.14 -43.21 8.16
C ARG A 11 -49.90 -41.80 8.70
N ALA A 12 -50.67 -41.38 9.72
CA ALA A 12 -50.48 -40.07 10.34
C ALA A 12 -49.11 -39.92 11.02
N ALA A 13 -48.65 -40.96 11.72
CA ALA A 13 -47.31 -40.97 12.33
C ALA A 13 -46.19 -40.93 11.27
N ALA A 14 -46.34 -41.67 10.17
CA ALA A 14 -45.40 -41.66 9.06
C ALA A 14 -45.30 -40.28 8.40
N ALA A 15 -46.44 -39.62 8.16
CA ALA A 15 -46.48 -38.27 7.60
C ALA A 15 -45.79 -37.24 8.51
N ARG A 16 -45.97 -37.32 9.83
CA ARG A 16 -45.27 -36.44 10.79
C ARG A 16 -43.77 -36.65 10.74
N ARG A 17 -43.30 -37.91 10.79
CA ARG A 17 -41.86 -38.22 10.69
C ARG A 17 -41.26 -37.75 9.38
N ALA A 18 -41.97 -37.91 8.26
CA ALA A 18 -41.51 -37.40 6.97
C ALA A 18 -41.40 -35.86 6.98
N SER A 19 -42.38 -35.16 7.56
CA SER A 19 -42.34 -33.72 7.74
C SER A 19 -41.16 -33.28 8.61
N GLU A 20 -40.93 -33.95 9.75
CA GLU A 20 -39.81 -33.66 10.66
C GLU A 20 -38.45 -33.85 9.97
N VAL A 21 -38.28 -34.95 9.22
CA VAL A 21 -37.04 -35.20 8.46
C VAL A 21 -36.83 -34.15 7.37
N SER A 22 -37.89 -33.76 6.67
CA SER A 22 -37.81 -32.72 5.65
C SER A 22 -37.44 -31.35 6.23
N ALA A 23 -38.04 -30.98 7.36
CA ALA A 23 -37.75 -29.75 8.08
C ALA A 23 -36.30 -29.75 8.62
N ALA A 24 -35.83 -30.87 9.18
CA ALA A 24 -34.46 -31.01 9.65
C ALA A 24 -33.45 -30.91 8.49
N ARG A 25 -33.76 -31.47 7.31
CA ARG A 25 -32.91 -31.34 6.12
C ARG A 25 -32.86 -29.90 5.64
N GLN A 26 -34.00 -29.21 5.56
CA GLN A 26 -34.06 -27.80 5.17
C GLN A 26 -33.28 -26.92 6.16
N ALA A 27 -33.42 -27.14 7.46
CA ALA A 27 -32.67 -26.41 8.48
C ALA A 27 -31.15 -26.60 8.32
N ARG A 28 -30.70 -27.83 8.03
CA ARG A 28 -29.27 -28.10 7.76
C ARG A 28 -28.76 -27.42 6.49
N LEU A 29 -29.56 -27.44 5.41
CA LEU A 29 -29.20 -26.75 4.17
C LEU A 29 -29.11 -25.25 4.38
N ALA A 30 -30.10 -24.64 5.04
CA ALA A 30 -30.09 -23.21 5.36
C ALA A 30 -28.89 -22.84 6.24
N ALA A 31 -28.56 -23.64 7.24
CA ALA A 31 -27.38 -23.42 8.09
C ALA A 31 -26.08 -23.52 7.29
N HIS A 32 -25.97 -24.49 6.38
CA HIS A 32 -24.82 -24.65 5.49
C HIS A 32 -24.69 -23.47 4.52
N GLU A 33 -25.78 -23.06 3.87
CA GLU A 33 -25.81 -21.90 2.98
C GLU A 33 -25.40 -20.61 3.69
N ALA A 34 -25.88 -20.40 4.93
CA ALA A 34 -25.47 -19.27 5.76
C ALA A 34 -23.96 -19.33 6.09
N ALA A 35 -23.44 -20.51 6.45
CA ALA A 35 -22.02 -20.68 6.75
C ALA A 35 -21.13 -20.44 5.52
N VAL A 36 -21.53 -20.93 4.34
CA VAL A 36 -20.80 -20.68 3.09
C VAL A 36 -20.83 -19.19 2.73
N THR A 37 -21.99 -18.55 2.85
CA THR A 37 -22.13 -17.10 2.60
C THR A 37 -21.20 -16.29 3.51
N GLU A 38 -21.16 -16.61 4.80
CA GLU A 38 -20.28 -15.94 5.76
C GLU A 38 -18.80 -16.17 5.45
N ALA A 39 -18.42 -17.40 5.09
CA ALA A 39 -17.04 -17.73 4.72
C ALA A 39 -16.59 -16.98 3.47
N VAL A 40 -17.44 -16.91 2.44
CA VAL A 40 -17.18 -16.16 1.21
C VAL A 40 -17.05 -14.67 1.48
N ARG A 41 -17.95 -14.08 2.28
CA ARG A 41 -17.87 -12.68 2.71
C ARG A 41 -16.55 -12.40 3.42
N THR A 42 -16.22 -13.22 4.41
CA THR A 42 -14.98 -13.09 5.18
C THR A 42 -13.74 -13.19 4.29
N TYR A 43 -13.75 -14.08 3.30
CA TYR A 43 -12.66 -14.21 2.33
C TYR A 43 -12.46 -12.92 1.53
N PHE A 44 -13.52 -12.40 0.90
CA PHE A 44 -13.42 -11.19 0.08
C PHE A 44 -13.07 -9.96 0.91
N ASP A 45 -13.62 -9.81 2.12
CA ASP A 45 -13.25 -8.72 3.04
C ASP A 45 -11.77 -8.75 3.39
N ARG A 46 -11.21 -9.95 3.63
CA ARG A 46 -9.77 -10.11 3.91
C ARG A 46 -8.92 -9.82 2.69
N THR A 47 -9.31 -10.29 1.51
CA THR A 47 -8.59 -10.03 0.26
C THR A 47 -8.56 -8.55 -0.06
N ALA A 48 -9.70 -7.86 0.05
CA ALA A 48 -9.78 -6.42 -0.15
C ALA A 48 -8.89 -5.63 0.83
N ARG A 49 -8.87 -6.04 2.12
CA ARG A 49 -7.97 -5.43 3.12
C ARG A 49 -6.50 -5.66 2.80
N LEU A 50 -6.13 -6.86 2.33
CA LEU A 50 -4.75 -7.16 1.95
C LEU A 50 -4.30 -6.31 0.75
N GLU A 51 -5.17 -6.14 -0.25
CA GLU A 51 -4.90 -5.28 -1.40
C GLU A 51 -4.74 -3.81 -0.98
N ALA A 52 -5.61 -3.32 -0.11
CA ALA A 52 -5.51 -1.96 0.44
C ALA A 52 -4.19 -1.75 1.20
N VAL A 53 -3.78 -2.71 2.04
CA VAL A 53 -2.49 -2.64 2.76
C VAL A 53 -1.31 -2.67 1.80
N ARG A 54 -1.35 -3.48 0.73
CA ARG A 54 -0.29 -3.51 -0.29
C ARG A 54 -0.19 -2.17 -1.03
N ALA A 55 -1.31 -1.59 -1.42
CA ALA A 55 -1.35 -0.30 -2.10
C ALA A 55 -0.79 0.83 -1.21
N ASP A 56 -1.21 0.90 0.05
CA ASP A 56 -0.69 1.89 1.01
C ASP A 56 0.83 1.71 1.26
N ALA A 57 1.29 0.46 1.42
CA ALA A 57 2.72 0.18 1.58
C ALA A 57 3.54 0.59 0.35
N GLN A 58 3.04 0.33 -0.85
CA GLN A 58 3.70 0.74 -2.09
C GLN A 58 3.76 2.26 -2.21
N GLN A 59 2.64 2.95 -1.96
CA GLN A 59 2.58 4.41 -2.01
C GLN A 59 3.59 5.04 -1.02
N ARG A 60 3.66 4.53 0.22
CA ARG A 60 4.63 5.03 1.21
C ARG A 60 6.07 4.77 0.80
N ALA A 61 6.36 3.61 0.21
CA ALA A 61 7.70 3.30 -0.27
C ALA A 61 8.11 4.27 -1.39
N GLU A 62 7.21 4.54 -2.34
CA GLU A 62 7.44 5.50 -3.42
C GLU A 62 7.65 6.93 -2.89
N GLN A 63 6.87 7.33 -1.88
CA GLN A 63 7.05 8.62 -1.20
C GLN A 63 8.43 8.73 -0.54
N ILE A 64 8.82 7.74 0.27
CA ILE A 64 10.14 7.72 0.94
C ILE A 64 11.28 7.79 -0.09
N LEU A 65 11.19 7.03 -1.18
CA LEU A 65 12.21 7.06 -2.23
C LEU A 65 12.28 8.44 -2.91
N THR A 66 11.13 9.05 -3.18
CA THR A 66 11.05 10.38 -3.79
C THR A 66 11.65 11.44 -2.86
N GLU A 67 11.28 11.44 -1.58
CA GLU A 67 11.80 12.35 -0.56
C GLU A 67 13.31 12.18 -0.38
N ALA A 68 13.80 10.94 -0.34
CA ALA A 68 15.23 10.65 -0.24
C ALA A 68 16.00 11.18 -1.47
N GLN A 69 15.47 10.98 -2.68
CA GLN A 69 16.07 11.50 -3.90
C GLN A 69 16.11 13.03 -3.92
N GLN A 70 15.02 13.69 -3.51
CA GLN A 70 14.96 15.15 -3.40
C GLN A 70 15.95 15.67 -2.36
N THR A 71 16.04 15.01 -1.20
CA THR A 71 16.98 15.36 -0.13
C THR A 71 18.43 15.24 -0.61
N VAL A 72 18.79 14.13 -1.26
CA VAL A 72 20.13 13.93 -1.82
C VAL A 72 20.45 14.98 -2.89
N ALA A 73 19.48 15.32 -3.76
CA ALA A 73 19.67 16.36 -4.76
C ALA A 73 19.88 17.75 -4.12
N GLY A 74 19.12 18.08 -3.07
CA GLY A 74 19.28 19.32 -2.31
C GLY A 74 20.66 19.40 -1.64
N LEU A 75 21.06 18.37 -0.92
CA LEU A 75 22.37 18.30 -0.27
C LEU A 75 23.53 18.37 -1.27
N ALA A 76 23.38 17.75 -2.44
CA ALA A 76 24.37 17.84 -3.50
C ALA A 76 24.53 19.29 -3.99
N LEU A 77 23.42 20.00 -4.22
CA LEU A 77 23.44 21.42 -4.62
C LEU A 77 24.08 22.30 -3.54
N GLU A 78 23.71 22.10 -2.27
CA GLU A 78 24.31 22.82 -1.14
C GLU A 78 25.82 22.58 -1.04
N ALA A 79 26.26 21.34 -1.24
CA ALA A 79 27.69 21.01 -1.28
C ALA A 79 28.41 21.67 -2.46
N GLU A 80 27.81 21.69 -3.66
CA GLU A 80 28.37 22.42 -4.81
C GLU A 80 28.53 23.91 -4.50
N ASP A 81 27.53 24.53 -3.87
CA ASP A 81 27.53 25.95 -3.53
C ASP A 81 28.51 26.29 -2.39
N ALA A 82 28.69 25.39 -1.43
CA ALA A 82 29.71 25.53 -0.39
C ALA A 82 31.11 25.54 -1.01
N VAL A 83 31.41 24.61 -1.93
CA VAL A 83 32.70 24.57 -2.67
C VAL A 83 32.93 25.86 -3.46
N ARG A 84 31.89 26.38 -4.13
CA ARG A 84 31.98 27.67 -4.85
C ARG A 84 32.20 28.84 -3.90
N THR A 85 31.58 28.81 -2.72
CA THR A 85 31.74 29.87 -1.70
C THR A 85 33.15 29.88 -1.14
N LEU A 86 33.70 28.73 -0.76
CA LEU A 86 35.10 28.62 -0.35
C LEU A 86 36.04 29.17 -1.42
N ARG A 87 35.77 28.84 -2.69
CA ARG A 87 36.58 29.38 -3.79
C ARG A 87 36.49 30.90 -3.91
N ARG A 88 35.32 31.51 -3.68
CA ARG A 88 35.14 32.98 -3.69
C ARG A 88 35.84 33.66 -2.52
N LEU A 89 35.98 32.97 -1.38
CA LEU A 89 36.70 33.47 -0.21
C LEU A 89 38.23 33.47 -0.41
N GLY A 90 38.73 32.93 -1.53
CA GLY A 90 40.15 32.92 -1.88
C GLY A 90 40.84 31.60 -1.62
N GLU A 91 40.14 30.62 -1.06
CA GLU A 91 40.73 29.32 -0.74
C GLU A 91 41.30 28.63 -1.99
N PRO A 92 42.52 28.08 -1.92
CA PRO A 92 43.14 27.39 -3.04
C PRO A 92 42.44 26.04 -3.26
N VAL A 93 42.32 25.65 -4.53
CA VAL A 93 41.59 24.43 -4.95
C VAL A 93 42.10 23.16 -4.26
N VAL A 94 43.40 23.10 -3.93
CA VAL A 94 44.01 21.94 -3.26
C VAL A 94 43.57 21.84 -1.80
N GLU A 95 43.47 22.96 -1.08
CA GLU A 95 43.01 22.97 0.32
C GLU A 95 41.51 22.67 0.38
N ILE A 96 40.71 23.22 -0.54
CA ILE A 96 39.28 22.86 -0.65
C ILE A 96 39.11 21.36 -0.89
N ALA A 97 39.91 20.76 -1.78
CA ALA A 97 39.89 19.32 -2.04
C ALA A 97 40.22 18.50 -0.78
N GLN A 98 41.20 18.93 0.01
CA GLN A 98 41.53 18.29 1.29
C GLN A 98 40.40 18.43 2.32
N MET A 99 39.81 19.63 2.47
CA MET A 99 38.72 19.88 3.44
C MET A 99 37.42 19.14 3.12
N THR A 100 37.15 18.93 1.83
CA THR A 100 35.90 18.31 1.35
C THR A 100 36.05 16.83 1.01
N GLU A 101 37.26 16.27 1.16
CA GLU A 101 37.61 14.91 0.73
C GLU A 101 37.29 14.61 -0.75
N LEU A 102 37.21 15.65 -1.57
CA LEU A 102 36.95 15.53 -3.01
C LEU A 102 38.27 15.51 -3.79
N PRO A 103 38.36 14.78 -4.91
CA PRO A 103 39.53 14.87 -5.77
C PRO A 103 39.64 16.28 -6.37
N VAL A 104 40.87 16.77 -6.53
CA VAL A 104 41.16 18.10 -7.10
C VAL A 104 40.47 18.32 -8.46
N SER A 105 40.34 17.27 -9.27
CA SER A 105 39.62 17.30 -10.54
C SER A 105 38.12 17.56 -10.37
N ALA A 106 37.47 16.96 -9.36
CA ALA A 106 36.07 17.21 -9.03
C ALA A 106 35.86 18.65 -8.54
N VAL A 107 36.73 19.16 -7.67
CA VAL A 107 36.66 20.55 -7.20
C VAL A 107 36.79 21.53 -8.38
N ARG A 108 37.75 21.29 -9.29
CA ARG A 108 37.88 22.09 -10.52
C ARG A 108 36.61 22.05 -11.38
N ALA A 109 36.01 20.87 -11.53
CA ALA A 109 34.77 20.72 -12.29
C ALA A 109 33.61 21.50 -11.64
N LEU A 110 33.45 21.40 -10.33
CA LEU A 110 32.38 22.11 -9.59
C LEU A 110 32.53 23.63 -9.63
N VAL A 111 33.77 24.13 -9.55
CA VAL A 111 34.10 25.56 -9.67
C VAL A 111 33.93 26.05 -11.11
N GLY A 112 34.30 25.23 -12.10
CA GLY A 112 34.21 25.57 -13.53
C GLY A 112 32.80 25.45 -14.11
N LYS A 113 31.93 24.65 -13.49
CA LYS A 113 30.52 24.52 -13.85
C LYS A 113 29.83 25.86 -13.58
N ARG A 114 29.56 26.62 -14.64
CA ARG A 114 28.67 27.79 -14.57
C ARG A 114 27.37 27.32 -13.93
N ALA A 115 26.87 28.08 -12.94
CA ALA A 115 25.59 27.81 -12.31
C ALA A 115 24.51 27.73 -13.40
N SER A 116 24.16 26.51 -13.82
CA SER A 116 23.01 26.29 -14.66
C SER A 116 21.82 26.81 -13.86
N ALA A 117 21.15 27.83 -14.39
CA ALA A 117 20.02 28.45 -13.72
C ALA A 117 19.07 27.34 -13.21
N PRO A 118 18.56 27.45 -11.97
CA PRO A 118 17.64 26.46 -11.44
C PRO A 118 16.45 26.39 -12.41
N THR A 119 16.31 25.26 -13.09
CA THR A 119 15.12 24.93 -13.86
C THR A 119 13.98 24.99 -12.87
N ARG A 120 13.21 26.08 -12.89
CA ARG A 120 11.95 26.18 -12.16
C ARG A 120 11.11 25.01 -12.65
N LEU A 121 10.92 24.03 -11.78
CA LEU A 121 9.89 23.02 -11.97
C LEU A 121 8.58 23.79 -12.22
N PRO A 122 7.86 23.51 -13.31
CA PRO A 122 6.60 24.18 -13.57
C PRO A 122 5.67 23.92 -12.39
N ASP A 123 5.16 25.00 -11.81
CA ASP A 123 4.11 24.98 -10.79
C ASP A 123 2.94 24.13 -11.30
N SER A 124 2.88 22.87 -10.90
CA SER A 124 1.71 22.02 -11.06
C SER A 124 0.68 22.36 -9.97
N GLN A 125 0.25 23.63 -9.98
CA GLN A 125 -0.94 24.12 -9.30
C GLN A 125 -1.78 24.92 -10.29
N GLN A 126 -2.69 24.23 -10.98
CA GLN A 126 -4.06 24.71 -11.20
C GLN A 126 -4.87 23.66 -11.95
N GLN A 127 -5.71 22.94 -11.21
CA GLN A 127 -7.10 22.77 -11.62
C GLN A 127 -7.97 22.41 -10.40
N PRO A 128 -8.80 23.35 -9.90
CA PRO A 128 -10.00 23.01 -9.16
C PRO A 128 -11.07 22.65 -10.18
N SER A 129 -11.81 21.56 -9.97
CA SER A 129 -13.06 21.31 -10.69
C SER A 129 -14.01 20.53 -9.79
N ALA A 130 -14.98 21.31 -9.29
CA ALA A 130 -16.34 21.00 -8.84
C ALA A 130 -16.58 19.72 -8.03
#